data_AF-A0A538QAU4-F1
#
_entry.id   AF-A0A538QAU4-F1
#
_cell.length_a   1.000
_cell.length_b   1.000
_cell.length_c   1.000
_cell.angle_alpha   90.00
_cell.angle_beta   90.00
_cell.angle_gamma   90.00
#
_symmetry.space_group_name_H-M   'P 1'
#
loop_
_entity.id
_entity.type
_entity.pdbx_description
1 polymer ?
#
loop_
_entity_poly.entity_id
_entity_poly.type
_entity_poly.pdbx_seq_one_letter_code
_entity_poly.pdbx_strand_id
1 'polypeptide(L)'
;RGDDLRALQANAIDAVGWDPHWAPDGKRRRSAIVNLGFVLNVIEDPQERSVALRSAWDLAEQLLVVSVLIGGRSTFERFRLYSDGVITARNTFQRYFTTGEFREYVEGTLAREPIMLAPGIAFVFRDDADEQEFLSRRTRRRVSNDRPVPRAERPERPESVRRERATRQRVPNKWETNADLVNAFWERCLELGRVPESDEFPRSPELRDSVGTPATVFRTLLRQRGESRLTFASDSHRDDLLVFLALNVFERRKSFGALPESARRDIKAFSGGYQSAQTKAQELLFSTGKARVIEEAARIAASRGLGFLDGDHSLQFHSSLAQELPPVLRVYLGCAARLYGDVETADVIKLHLQSGKVSILLYDDFEGKPLPRLIERVKINLRRQQIDFFEYGTGNNDEQLLYLKSRFIKVGFPFYEEQVEFDRTLTALGEFSFEGFGPSHEAFMAGLARAGVIINGFQLSRLTRSHPGEHERPV
;
A
#
# COMPACT_ATOMS: atom_id res chain seq x y z
N ARG A 1 20.05 -21.27 6.15
CA ARG A 1 20.75 -21.52 4.86
C ARG A 1 20.87 -20.17 4.19
N GLY A 2 22.07 -19.67 3.86
CA GLY A 2 22.31 -18.30 3.40
C GLY A 2 21.72 -17.95 2.01
N ASP A 3 20.53 -18.45 1.71
CA ASP A 3 19.82 -18.23 0.45
C ASP A 3 19.40 -16.77 0.30
N ASP A 4 19.16 -16.06 1.40
CA ASP A 4 18.89 -14.61 1.40
C ASP A 4 20.06 -13.80 0.82
N LEU A 5 21.31 -14.11 1.22
CA LEU A 5 22.49 -13.42 0.70
C LEU A 5 22.69 -13.71 -0.79
N ARG A 6 22.46 -14.96 -1.22
CA ARG A 6 22.53 -15.33 -2.63
C ARG A 6 21.49 -14.60 -3.47
N ALA A 7 20.26 -14.49 -2.98
CA ALA A 7 19.19 -13.77 -3.65
C ALA A 7 19.51 -12.27 -3.80
N LEU A 8 20.03 -11.63 -2.75
CA LEU A 8 20.44 -10.22 -2.80
C LEU A 8 21.58 -9.99 -3.80
N GLN A 9 22.61 -10.83 -3.76
CA GLN A 9 23.75 -10.75 -4.69
C GLN A 9 23.33 -11.01 -6.14
N ALA A 10 22.39 -11.95 -6.37
CA ALA A 10 21.83 -12.20 -7.70
C ALA A 10 21.07 -10.99 -8.27
N ASN A 11 20.53 -10.12 -7.40
CA ASN A 11 19.89 -8.85 -7.78
C ASN A 11 20.88 -7.66 -7.81
N ALA A 12 22.19 -7.94 -7.89
CA ALA A 12 23.26 -6.94 -7.92
C ALA A 12 23.31 -6.01 -6.69
N ILE A 13 22.83 -6.47 -5.53
CA ILE A 13 22.93 -5.76 -4.25
C ILE A 13 24.22 -6.20 -3.55
N ASP A 14 25.08 -5.24 -3.16
CA ASP A 14 26.28 -5.50 -2.35
C ASP A 14 25.88 -5.90 -0.92
N ALA A 15 25.79 -7.21 -0.70
CA ALA A 15 25.43 -7.80 0.58
C ALA A 15 26.53 -8.72 1.11
N VAL A 16 26.80 -8.60 2.41
CA VAL A 16 27.60 -9.55 3.19
C VAL A 16 26.76 -10.06 4.35
N GLY A 17 27.08 -11.25 4.85
CA GLY A 17 26.40 -11.76 6.02
C GLY A 17 27.32 -12.57 6.91
N TRP A 18 26.88 -12.71 8.14
CA TRP A 18 27.53 -13.47 9.18
C TRP A 18 26.46 -14.32 9.85
N ASP A 19 26.76 -15.60 10.03
CA ASP A 19 25.89 -16.54 10.73
C ASP A 19 26.79 -17.50 11.50
N PRO A 20 26.56 -17.72 12.81
CA PRO A 20 27.46 -18.53 13.63
C PRO A 20 27.57 -19.98 13.17
N HIS A 21 26.59 -20.50 12.43
CA HIS A 21 26.57 -21.87 11.93
C HIS A 21 26.84 -21.97 10.43
N TRP A 22 26.26 -21.09 9.62
CA TRP A 22 26.30 -21.16 8.16
C TRP A 22 27.38 -20.29 7.52
N ALA A 23 27.86 -19.25 8.21
CA ALA A 23 28.88 -18.32 7.72
C ALA A 23 29.71 -17.74 8.89
N PRO A 24 30.41 -18.59 9.67
CA PRO A 24 31.10 -18.16 10.89
C PRO A 24 32.25 -17.19 10.59
N ASP A 25 32.89 -17.35 9.42
CA ASP A 25 34.00 -16.50 8.94
C ASP A 25 33.53 -15.19 8.28
N GLY A 26 32.21 -14.95 8.21
CA GLY A 26 31.65 -13.72 7.68
C GLY A 26 32.14 -12.50 8.46
N LYS A 27 32.61 -11.46 7.77
CA LYS A 27 33.03 -10.23 8.47
C LYS A 27 31.81 -9.39 8.82
N ARG A 28 31.62 -9.13 10.11
CA ARG A 28 30.68 -8.10 10.58
C ARG A 28 31.26 -6.72 10.23
N ARG A 29 30.65 -6.04 9.26
CA ARG A 29 31.02 -4.67 8.84
C ARG A 29 29.88 -3.71 9.15
N ARG A 30 30.21 -2.44 9.41
CA ARG A 30 29.20 -1.37 9.40
C ARG A 30 28.63 -1.25 7.98
N SER A 31 27.33 -0.98 7.88
CA SER A 31 26.61 -0.92 6.61
C SER A 31 25.43 0.03 6.72
N ALA A 32 25.08 0.67 5.60
CA ALA A 32 23.91 1.53 5.50
C ALA A 32 22.65 0.84 6.04
N ILE A 33 22.42 -0.42 5.62
CA ILE A 33 21.30 -1.24 6.05
C ILE A 33 21.83 -2.53 6.68
N VAL A 34 21.30 -2.91 7.84
CA VAL A 34 21.54 -4.20 8.49
C VAL A 34 20.22 -4.94 8.63
N ASN A 35 20.20 -6.22 8.27
CA ASN A 35 19.03 -7.10 8.46
C ASN A 35 19.32 -8.14 9.54
N LEU A 36 18.48 -8.17 10.58
CA LEU A 36 18.48 -9.17 11.64
C LEU A 36 17.22 -10.05 11.50
N GLY A 37 17.28 -10.99 10.56
CA GLY A 37 16.15 -11.85 10.20
C GLY A 37 16.06 -13.10 11.08
N PHE A 38 14.99 -13.22 11.87
CA PHE A 38 14.61 -14.39 12.69
C PHE A 38 15.62 -14.86 13.75
N VAL A 39 16.75 -14.17 13.89
CA VAL A 39 17.81 -14.48 14.86
C VAL A 39 17.30 -14.38 16.30
N LEU A 40 16.49 -13.35 16.60
CA LEU A 40 15.96 -13.15 17.95
C LEU A 40 15.06 -14.31 18.40
N ASN A 41 14.49 -15.07 17.47
CA ASN A 41 13.60 -16.17 17.81
C ASN A 41 14.35 -17.41 18.33
N VAL A 42 15.64 -17.55 18.04
CA VAL A 42 16.41 -18.75 18.41
C VAL A 42 17.30 -18.55 19.63
N ILE A 43 17.44 -17.32 20.12
CA ILE A 43 18.25 -17.00 21.31
C ILE A 43 17.42 -17.21 22.58
N GLU A 44 17.85 -18.19 23.39
CA GLU A 44 17.18 -18.60 24.63
C GLU A 44 17.26 -17.53 25.73
N ASP A 45 18.46 -17.01 26.00
CA ASP A 45 18.67 -16.01 27.05
C ASP A 45 18.17 -14.62 26.60
N PRO A 46 17.20 -14.00 27.31
CA PRO A 46 16.75 -12.65 27.01
C PRO A 46 17.86 -11.59 27.03
N GLN A 47 18.91 -11.76 27.85
CA GLN A 47 20.02 -10.81 27.89
C GLN A 47 20.90 -10.94 26.65
N GLU A 48 21.28 -12.16 26.27
CA GLU A 48 21.97 -12.44 25.01
C GLU A 48 21.17 -11.92 23.81
N ARG A 49 19.85 -12.12 23.81
CA ARG A 49 18.95 -11.64 22.75
C ARG A 49 18.98 -10.11 22.63
N SER A 50 19.05 -9.40 23.76
CA SER A 50 19.15 -7.94 23.80
C SER A 50 20.52 -7.47 23.28
N VAL A 51 21.60 -8.18 23.65
CA VAL A 51 22.95 -7.91 23.15
C VAL A 51 23.05 -8.13 21.64
N ALA A 52 22.44 -9.18 21.11
CA ALA A 52 22.39 -9.44 19.68
C ALA A 52 21.70 -8.31 18.91
N LEU A 53 20.55 -7.84 19.41
CA LEU A 53 19.83 -6.70 18.83
C LEU A 53 20.67 -5.40 18.86
N ARG A 54 21.30 -5.08 19.99
CA ARG A 54 22.20 -3.91 20.10
C ARG A 54 23.42 -4.03 19.19
N SER A 55 24.00 -5.22 19.07
CA SER A 55 25.15 -5.46 18.20
C SER A 55 24.79 -5.27 16.72
N ALA A 56 23.62 -5.74 16.29
CA ALA A 56 23.12 -5.50 14.93
C ALA A 56 22.85 -4.01 14.70
N TRP A 57 22.28 -3.33 15.70
CA TRP A 57 22.09 -1.89 15.67
C TRP A 57 23.40 -1.14 15.48
N ASP A 58 24.45 -1.46 16.24
CA ASP A 58 25.75 -0.79 16.15
C ASP A 58 26.44 -0.91 14.78
N LEU A 59 26.06 -1.92 14.00
CA LEU A 59 26.52 -2.09 12.61
C LEU A 59 25.68 -1.27 11.61
N ALA A 60 24.46 -0.89 11.96
CA ALA A 60 23.57 -0.12 11.08
C ALA A 60 23.91 1.37 11.09
N GLU A 61 24.20 1.93 9.91
CA GLU A 61 24.50 3.35 9.72
C GLU A 61 23.25 4.19 9.43
N GLN A 62 22.24 3.62 8.76
CA GLN A 62 20.99 4.31 8.43
C GLN A 62 19.75 3.56 8.93
N LEU A 63 19.65 2.26 8.61
CA LEU A 63 18.45 1.46 8.88
C LEU A 63 18.80 0.08 9.43
N LEU A 64 18.15 -0.31 10.51
CA LEU A 64 18.09 -1.69 10.97
C LEU A 64 16.72 -2.28 10.64
N VAL A 65 16.73 -3.41 9.94
CA VAL A 65 15.56 -4.26 9.69
C VAL A 65 15.60 -5.43 10.68
N VAL A 66 14.52 -5.65 11.41
CA VAL A 66 14.41 -6.76 12.38
C VAL A 66 13.18 -7.57 12.02
N SER A 67 13.37 -8.88 11.84
CA SER A 67 12.26 -9.81 11.57
C SER A 67 12.17 -10.87 12.66
N VAL A 68 10.96 -11.17 13.11
CA VAL A 68 10.67 -12.18 14.12
C VAL A 68 9.45 -13.02 13.74
N LEU A 69 9.41 -14.27 14.19
CA LEU A 69 8.19 -15.06 14.17
C LEU A 69 7.16 -14.51 15.15
N ILE A 70 5.93 -14.33 14.67
CA ILE A 70 4.76 -13.99 15.47
C ILE A 70 4.01 -15.25 15.88
N GLY A 71 3.52 -15.31 17.12
CA GLY A 71 2.73 -16.43 17.61
C GLY A 71 1.58 -15.97 18.50
N GLY A 72 0.44 -16.67 18.37
CA GLY A 72 -0.75 -16.46 19.18
C GLY A 72 -0.91 -17.53 20.26
N ARG A 73 -2.02 -17.49 21.02
CA ARG A 73 -2.32 -18.48 22.07
C ARG A 73 -2.27 -19.93 21.57
N SER A 74 -2.78 -20.19 20.37
CA SER A 74 -2.77 -21.52 19.75
C SER A 74 -1.36 -22.04 19.44
N THR A 75 -0.39 -21.17 19.19
CA THR A 75 1.02 -21.56 19.00
C THR A 75 1.62 -22.05 20.31
N PHE A 76 1.36 -21.35 21.41
CA PHE A 76 1.85 -21.72 22.74
C PHE A 76 1.16 -22.97 23.31
N GLU A 77 -0.10 -23.24 22.93
CA GLU A 77 -0.84 -24.45 23.33
C GLU A 77 -0.35 -25.73 22.63
N ARG A 78 0.27 -25.60 21.45
CA ARG A 78 0.76 -26.75 20.65
C ARG A 78 2.15 -27.25 21.05
N PHE A 79 2.92 -26.44 21.78
CA PHE A 79 4.31 -26.75 22.11
C PHE A 79 4.57 -26.72 23.62
N ARG A 80 5.65 -27.38 24.04
CA ARG A 80 6.06 -27.36 25.45
C ARG A 80 6.62 -25.98 25.78
N LEU A 81 5.97 -25.26 26.70
CA LEU A 81 6.47 -24.00 27.24
C LEU A 81 7.83 -24.19 27.93
N TYR A 82 8.77 -23.29 27.66
CA TYR A 82 10.10 -23.29 28.26
C TYR A 82 10.66 -21.87 28.29
N SER A 83 11.02 -21.39 29.48
CA SER A 83 11.40 -19.98 29.72
C SER A 83 10.33 -19.03 29.17
N ASP A 84 10.71 -18.06 28.32
CA ASP A 84 9.81 -17.13 27.64
C ASP A 84 9.40 -17.59 26.22
N GLY A 85 9.74 -18.83 25.84
CA GLY A 85 9.46 -19.41 24.53
C GLY A 85 8.89 -20.82 24.60
N VAL A 86 9.12 -21.59 23.54
CA VAL A 86 8.67 -22.97 23.42
C VAL A 86 9.80 -23.89 22.96
N ILE A 87 9.75 -25.15 23.37
CA ILE A 87 10.56 -26.22 22.77
C ILE A 87 9.74 -26.90 21.68
N THR A 88 10.26 -26.88 20.46
CA THR A 88 9.63 -27.54 19.31
C THR A 88 9.73 -29.08 19.41
N ALA A 89 8.98 -29.81 18.59
CA ALA A 89 9.09 -31.27 18.50
C ALA A 89 10.50 -31.78 18.14
N ARG A 90 11.36 -30.91 17.57
CA ARG A 90 12.76 -31.22 17.25
C ARG A 90 13.73 -30.88 18.39
N ASN A 91 13.21 -30.58 19.58
CA ASN A 91 13.97 -30.21 20.78
C ASN A 91 14.83 -28.94 20.60
N THR A 92 14.33 -27.96 19.85
CA THR A 92 14.96 -26.64 19.68
C THR A 92 14.12 -25.55 20.35
N PHE A 93 14.79 -24.56 20.95
CA PHE A 93 14.14 -23.37 21.48
C PHE A 93 13.61 -22.48 20.35
N GLN A 94 12.40 -21.96 20.51
CA GLN A 94 11.82 -20.95 19.65
C GLN A 94 11.03 -19.93 20.48
N ARG A 95 11.38 -18.65 20.34
CA ARG A 95 10.60 -17.53 20.86
C ARG A 95 9.65 -17.03 19.78
N TYR A 96 8.36 -16.95 20.10
CA TYR A 96 7.36 -16.27 19.28
C TYR A 96 6.93 -14.98 19.95
N PHE A 97 6.78 -13.90 19.20
CA PHE A 97 6.36 -12.60 19.74
C PHE A 97 4.89 -12.32 19.41
N THR A 98 4.25 -11.47 20.20
CA THR A 98 3.09 -10.72 19.69
C THR A 98 3.56 -9.43 19.02
N THR A 99 2.76 -8.83 18.14
CA THR A 99 3.16 -7.57 17.47
C THR A 99 3.43 -6.43 18.45
N GLY A 100 2.62 -6.32 19.51
CA GLY A 100 2.81 -5.32 20.56
C GLY A 100 4.08 -5.55 21.36
N GLU A 101 4.30 -6.79 21.80
CA GLU A 101 5.51 -7.18 22.53
C GLU A 101 6.78 -7.00 21.70
N PHE A 102 6.76 -7.36 20.41
CA PHE A 102 7.92 -7.17 19.54
C PHE A 102 8.29 -5.69 19.42
N ARG A 103 7.29 -4.83 19.23
CA ARG A 103 7.49 -3.38 19.21
C ARG A 103 8.11 -2.88 20.52
N GLU A 104 7.52 -3.23 21.66
CA GLU A 104 8.00 -2.82 22.99
C GLU A 104 9.41 -3.34 23.27
N TYR A 105 9.72 -4.57 22.85
CA TYR A 105 11.04 -5.16 22.99
C TYR A 105 12.11 -4.38 22.20
N VAL A 106 11.82 -4.04 20.94
CA VAL A 106 12.74 -3.25 20.10
C VAL A 106 12.90 -1.84 20.67
N GLU A 107 11.79 -1.18 21.03
CA GLU A 107 11.81 0.18 21.58
C GLU A 107 12.57 0.23 22.92
N GLY A 108 12.31 -0.71 23.82
CA GLY A 108 12.99 -0.78 25.12
C GLY A 108 14.49 -1.11 25.00
N THR A 109 14.88 -1.89 24.00
CA THR A 109 16.28 -2.30 23.81
C THR A 109 17.13 -1.21 23.15
N LEU A 110 16.55 -0.52 22.16
CA LEU A 110 17.26 0.46 21.32
C LEU A 110 16.95 1.92 21.68
N ALA A 111 15.99 2.17 22.56
CA ALA A 111 15.47 3.50 22.91
C ALA A 111 14.97 4.31 21.69
N ARG A 112 14.53 3.60 20.64
CA ARG A 112 14.04 4.15 19.36
C ARG A 112 12.71 3.50 19.01
N GLU A 113 11.72 4.28 18.58
CA GLU A 113 10.42 3.73 18.21
C GLU A 113 10.50 3.05 16.82
N PRO A 114 10.21 1.74 16.71
CA PRO A 114 10.23 1.06 15.42
C PRO A 114 9.02 1.43 14.56
N ILE A 115 9.21 1.41 13.25
CA ILE A 115 8.14 1.40 12.26
C ILE A 115 7.82 -0.05 11.92
N MET A 116 6.60 -0.50 12.23
CA MET A 116 6.15 -1.84 11.91
C MET A 116 5.71 -1.91 10.44
N LEU A 117 6.36 -2.77 9.65
CA LEU A 117 6.01 -3.00 8.24
C LEU A 117 5.10 -4.21 8.05
N ALA A 118 5.15 -5.19 8.94
CA ALA A 118 4.27 -6.35 8.92
C ALA A 118 4.21 -6.93 10.33
N PRO A 119 3.31 -7.88 10.61
CA PRO A 119 3.43 -8.70 11.81
C PRO A 119 4.83 -9.32 11.88
N GLY A 120 5.63 -8.87 12.85
CA GLY A 120 6.99 -9.37 13.06
C GLY A 120 8.08 -8.75 12.19
N ILE A 121 7.81 -7.70 11.39
CA ILE A 121 8.85 -6.97 10.65
C ILE A 121 8.87 -5.51 11.08
N ALA A 122 10.04 -5.03 11.52
CA ALA A 122 10.25 -3.68 12.01
C ALA A 122 11.44 -3.00 11.36
N PHE A 123 11.28 -1.71 11.05
CA PHE A 123 12.32 -0.79 10.63
C PHE A 123 12.69 0.13 11.79
N VAL A 124 13.98 0.32 12.03
CA VAL A 124 14.51 1.25 13.04
C VAL A 124 15.51 2.18 12.36
N PHE A 125 15.18 3.46 12.28
CA PHE A 125 16.01 4.49 11.64
C PHE A 125 17.00 5.10 12.61
N ARG A 126 18.23 5.33 12.13
CA ARG A 126 19.30 5.98 12.88
C ARG A 126 19.09 7.48 13.05
N ASP A 127 18.52 8.14 12.06
CA ASP A 127 18.24 9.57 12.04
C ASP A 127 16.73 9.84 12.01
N ASP A 128 16.29 10.88 12.72
CA ASP A 128 14.88 11.26 12.81
C ASP A 128 14.36 11.83 11.49
N ALA A 129 15.19 12.51 10.72
CA ALA A 129 14.84 13.07 9.42
C ALA A 129 14.62 11.96 8.38
N ASP A 130 15.46 10.91 8.37
CA ASP A 130 15.28 9.75 7.50
C ASP A 130 13.98 9.01 7.82
N GLU A 131 13.67 8.84 9.11
CA GLU A 131 12.41 8.27 9.57
C GLU A 131 11.20 9.08 9.07
N GLN A 132 11.23 10.39 9.25
CA GLN A 132 10.13 11.27 8.86
C GLN A 132 9.98 11.41 7.34
N GLU A 133 11.09 11.36 6.59
CA GLU A 133 11.07 11.32 5.13
C GLU A 133 10.42 10.01 4.65
N PHE A 134 10.79 8.87 5.24
CA PHE A 134 10.16 7.58 4.94
C PHE A 134 8.64 7.62 5.20
N LEU A 135 8.21 8.11 6.37
CA LEU A 135 6.79 8.20 6.74
C LEU A 135 6.02 9.18 5.83
N SER A 136 6.63 10.31 5.48
CA SER A 136 6.03 11.28 4.55
C SER A 136 5.81 10.64 3.19
N ARG A 137 6.83 9.99 2.62
CA ARG A 137 6.74 9.30 1.33
C ARG A 137 5.71 8.18 1.32
N ARG A 138 5.67 7.37 2.39
CA ARG A 138 4.70 6.27 2.53
C ARG A 138 3.26 6.77 2.56
N THR A 139 3.03 7.96 3.09
CA THR A 139 1.70 8.55 3.12
C THR A 139 1.33 9.17 1.78
N ARG A 140 2.27 9.61 0.95
CA ARG A 140 1.92 10.26 -0.32
C ARG A 140 1.17 9.29 -1.24
N ARG A 141 0.18 9.81 -1.95
CA ARG A 141 -0.40 9.08 -3.07
C ARG A 141 0.70 8.73 -4.04
N ARG A 142 0.75 7.47 -4.48
CA ARG A 142 1.56 7.11 -5.64
C ARG A 142 1.03 7.99 -6.76
N VAL A 143 1.87 8.87 -7.30
CA VAL A 143 1.52 9.62 -8.50
C VAL A 143 1.33 8.56 -9.56
N SER A 144 0.07 8.15 -9.76
CA SER A 144 -0.31 7.49 -10.99
C SER A 144 0.19 8.44 -12.07
N ASN A 145 1.17 8.00 -12.85
CA ASN A 145 1.36 8.49 -14.21
C ASN A 145 0.16 8.07 -15.09
N ASP A 146 -1.06 8.09 -14.53
CA ASP A 146 -2.31 8.25 -15.26
C ASP A 146 -2.23 9.65 -15.85
N ARG A 147 -1.42 9.74 -16.91
CA ARG A 147 -1.59 10.72 -17.96
C ARG A 147 -3.08 10.82 -18.17
N PRO A 148 -3.69 12.02 -18.15
CA PRO A 148 -5.04 12.17 -18.61
C PRO A 148 -5.13 11.44 -19.95
N VAL A 149 -5.95 10.40 -20.03
CA VAL A 149 -6.29 9.79 -21.32
C VAL A 149 -6.67 10.97 -22.21
N PRO A 150 -6.06 11.12 -23.40
CA PRO A 150 -6.41 12.21 -24.29
C PRO A 150 -7.91 12.15 -24.48
N ARG A 151 -8.61 13.17 -23.98
CA ARG A 151 -10.02 13.34 -24.25
C ARG A 151 -10.09 13.41 -25.77
N ALA A 152 -10.67 12.39 -26.40
CA ALA A 152 -10.74 12.27 -27.85
C ALA A 152 -11.02 13.64 -28.45
N GLU A 153 -10.05 14.14 -29.24
CA GLU A 153 -10.20 15.41 -29.93
C GLU A 153 -11.49 15.33 -30.73
N ARG A 154 -12.38 16.30 -30.52
CA ARG A 154 -13.55 16.48 -31.37
C ARG A 154 -13.04 16.53 -32.81
N PRO A 155 -13.58 15.74 -33.75
CA PRO A 155 -13.17 15.86 -35.13
C PRO A 155 -13.38 17.32 -35.58
N GLU A 156 -12.31 17.92 -36.07
CA GLU A 156 -12.35 19.29 -36.60
C GLU A 156 -13.41 19.34 -37.69
N ARG A 157 -14.33 20.31 -37.58
CA ARG A 157 -15.24 20.63 -38.67
C ARG A 157 -14.39 21.09 -39.87
N PRO A 158 -14.66 20.65 -41.10
CA PRO A 158 -13.92 21.12 -42.26
C PRO A 158 -14.03 22.64 -42.37
N GLU A 159 -12.92 23.35 -42.20
CA GLU A 159 -12.86 24.78 -42.41
C GLU A 159 -13.12 25.08 -43.88
N SER A 160 -14.04 26.01 -44.13
CA SER A 160 -14.28 26.53 -45.47
C SER A 160 -13.06 27.33 -45.94
N VAL A 161 -12.57 26.99 -47.12
CA VAL A 161 -11.38 27.54 -47.76
C VAL A 161 -11.46 29.08 -47.80
N ARG A 162 -10.76 29.73 -46.87
CA ARG A 162 -10.49 31.17 -46.94
C ARG A 162 -9.12 31.39 -47.55
N ARG A 163 -9.11 32.12 -48.67
CA ARG A 163 -7.97 32.51 -49.49
C ARG A 163 -6.74 32.89 -48.66
N GLU A 164 -5.63 32.21 -48.95
CA GLU A 164 -4.31 32.43 -48.36
C GLU A 164 -3.85 33.87 -48.58
N ARG A 165 -3.71 34.62 -47.48
CA ARG A 165 -2.83 35.78 -47.41
C ARG A 165 -1.51 35.30 -46.83
N ALA A 166 -0.41 35.57 -47.54
CA ALA A 166 0.96 35.25 -47.18
C ALA A 166 1.22 35.45 -45.67
N THR A 167 1.37 34.35 -44.95
CA THR A 167 1.66 34.30 -43.52
C THR A 167 3.11 34.72 -43.30
N ARG A 168 3.31 35.85 -42.62
CA ARG A 168 4.61 36.20 -42.03
C ARG A 168 5.06 35.01 -41.16
N GLN A 169 6.28 34.52 -41.38
CA GLN A 169 6.89 33.49 -40.52
C GLN A 169 6.85 34.00 -39.07
N ARG A 170 6.03 33.37 -38.23
CA ARG A 170 5.87 33.72 -36.83
C ARG A 170 7.12 33.26 -36.09
N VAL A 171 7.95 34.21 -35.66
CA VAL A 171 9.09 33.92 -34.77
C VAL A 171 8.51 33.32 -33.48
N PRO A 172 8.96 32.12 -33.06
CA PRO A 172 8.48 31.50 -31.85
C PRO A 172 8.71 32.45 -30.67
N ASN A 173 7.70 32.66 -29.84
CA ASN A 173 7.90 33.47 -28.65
C ASN A 173 8.84 32.72 -27.67
N LYS A 174 9.35 33.41 -26.65
CA LYS A 174 10.24 32.79 -25.65
C LYS A 174 9.65 31.59 -24.91
N TRP A 175 8.33 31.41 -24.90
CA TRP A 175 7.66 30.26 -24.29
C TRP A 175 7.67 29.04 -25.21
N GLU A 176 7.43 29.26 -26.51
CA GLU A 176 7.49 28.24 -27.55
C GLU A 176 8.94 27.74 -27.74
N THR A 177 9.91 28.66 -27.64
CA THR A 177 11.35 28.31 -27.71
C THR A 177 11.82 27.49 -26.50
N ASN A 178 11.21 27.70 -25.33
CA ASN A 178 11.56 27.02 -24.07
C ASN A 178 10.47 26.06 -23.60
N ALA A 179 9.73 25.43 -24.53
CA ALA A 179 8.54 24.64 -24.23
C ALA A 179 8.82 23.53 -23.20
N ASP A 180 9.94 22.81 -23.34
CA ASP A 180 10.32 21.73 -22.42
C ASP A 180 10.57 22.23 -21.00
N LEU A 181 11.24 23.37 -20.86
CA LEU A 181 11.52 23.99 -19.56
C LEU A 181 10.23 24.47 -18.88
N VAL A 182 9.34 25.09 -19.66
CA VAL A 182 8.03 25.56 -19.21
C VAL A 182 7.14 24.39 -18.80
N ASN A 183 7.14 23.30 -19.58
CA ASN A 183 6.40 22.08 -19.27
C ASN A 183 6.95 21.40 -18.01
N ALA A 184 8.28 21.24 -17.90
CA ALA A 184 8.90 20.67 -16.72
C ALA A 184 8.59 21.48 -15.45
N PHE A 185 8.61 22.81 -15.54
CA PHE A 185 8.22 23.68 -14.43
C PHE A 185 6.73 23.54 -14.06
N TRP A 186 5.84 23.47 -15.05
CA TRP A 186 4.41 23.26 -14.81
C TRP A 186 4.11 21.91 -14.17
N GLU A 187 4.66 20.82 -14.70
CA GLU A 187 4.47 19.49 -14.13
C GLU A 187 5.05 19.45 -12.72
N ARG A 188 6.19 20.12 -12.46
CA ARG A 188 6.70 20.25 -11.09
C ARG A 188 5.78 21.01 -10.15
N CYS A 189 5.05 22.02 -10.64
CA CYS A 189 4.04 22.72 -9.84
C CYS A 189 2.84 21.81 -9.52
N LEU A 190 2.46 20.93 -10.44
CA LEU A 190 1.40 19.94 -10.23
C LEU A 190 1.85 18.82 -9.29
N GLU A 191 3.09 18.35 -9.40
CA GLU A 191 3.69 17.36 -8.49
C GLU A 191 3.87 17.85 -7.05
N LEU A 192 3.84 19.16 -6.82
CA LEU A 192 3.91 19.74 -5.48
C LEU A 192 2.57 20.34 -5.03
N GLY A 193 1.62 20.53 -5.96
CA GLY A 193 0.41 21.32 -5.74
C GLY A 193 0.69 22.79 -5.41
N ARG A 194 1.90 23.30 -5.63
CA ARG A 194 2.34 24.68 -5.36
C ARG A 194 3.54 25.03 -6.21
N VAL A 195 3.95 26.31 -6.18
CA VAL A 195 5.19 26.74 -6.84
C VAL A 195 6.40 26.11 -6.14
N PRO A 196 7.34 25.47 -6.88
CA PRO A 196 8.57 24.92 -6.31
C PRO A 196 9.50 26.03 -5.81
N GLU A 197 10.22 25.76 -4.73
CA GLU A 197 11.40 26.52 -4.33
C GLU A 197 12.60 26.22 -5.25
N SER A 198 13.68 27.00 -5.14
CA SER A 198 14.81 26.92 -6.08
C SER A 198 15.53 25.57 -6.10
N ASP A 199 15.55 24.86 -4.98
CA ASP A 199 16.14 23.52 -4.84
C ASP A 199 15.16 22.39 -5.25
N GLU A 200 13.86 22.66 -5.28
CA GLU A 200 12.82 21.72 -5.74
C GLU A 200 12.67 21.68 -7.27
N PHE A 201 13.22 22.68 -7.96
CA PHE A 201 13.31 22.72 -9.42
C PHE A 201 14.73 23.14 -9.83
N PRO A 202 15.65 22.19 -10.07
CA PRO A 202 17.06 22.48 -10.37
C PRO A 202 17.28 23.40 -11.58
N ARG A 203 16.35 23.40 -12.54
CA ARG A 203 16.37 24.29 -13.73
C ARG A 203 15.78 25.69 -13.44
N SER A 204 15.62 26.06 -12.17
CA SER A 204 15.17 27.40 -11.75
C SER A 204 16.03 28.56 -12.29
N PRO A 205 17.38 28.46 -12.36
CA PRO A 205 18.21 29.50 -12.98
C PRO A 205 17.90 29.67 -14.47
N GLU A 206 17.90 28.56 -15.22
CA GLU A 206 17.58 28.53 -16.66
C GLU A 206 16.21 29.15 -16.97
N LEU A 207 15.22 28.89 -16.11
CA LEU A 207 13.87 29.44 -16.25
C LEU A 207 13.85 30.96 -16.08
N ARG A 208 14.59 31.48 -15.11
CA ARG A 208 14.69 32.93 -14.85
C ARG A 208 15.33 33.66 -16.02
N ASP A 209 16.38 33.08 -16.58
CA ASP A 209 17.16 33.70 -17.66
C ASP A 209 16.40 33.68 -18.99
N SER A 210 15.72 32.57 -19.29
CA SER A 210 15.15 32.33 -20.63
C SER A 210 13.68 32.73 -20.76
N VAL A 211 12.91 32.64 -19.66
CA VAL A 211 11.45 32.83 -19.69
C VAL A 211 11.01 33.96 -18.75
N GLY A 212 11.43 33.91 -17.49
CA GLY A 212 11.13 34.91 -16.47
C GLY A 212 11.06 34.32 -15.05
N THR A 213 10.68 35.15 -14.08
CA THR A 213 10.64 34.70 -12.67
C THR A 213 9.60 33.59 -12.46
N PRO A 214 9.86 32.58 -11.59
CA PRO A 214 8.94 31.47 -11.36
C PRO A 214 7.50 31.89 -11.06
N ALA A 215 7.31 32.95 -10.25
CA ALA A 215 5.99 33.48 -9.93
C ALA A 215 5.24 34.05 -11.15
N THR A 216 5.95 34.72 -12.06
CA THR A 216 5.38 35.27 -13.30
C THR A 216 5.08 34.16 -14.32
N VAL A 217 6.00 33.20 -14.41
CA VAL A 217 5.84 32.00 -15.25
C VAL A 217 4.60 31.24 -14.81
N PHE A 218 4.51 30.92 -13.52
CA PHE A 218 3.37 30.25 -12.92
C PHE A 218 2.04 30.97 -13.16
N ARG A 219 1.97 32.29 -12.89
CA ARG A 219 0.73 33.06 -13.10
C ARG A 219 0.27 33.04 -14.56
N THR A 220 1.20 33.11 -15.51
CA THR A 220 0.90 33.03 -16.93
C THR A 220 0.38 31.64 -17.31
N LEU A 221 1.06 30.58 -16.84
CA LEU A 221 0.64 29.20 -17.10
C LEU A 221 -0.71 28.88 -16.48
N LEU A 222 -0.99 29.38 -15.28
CA LEU A 222 -2.28 29.20 -14.62
C LEU A 222 -3.42 29.82 -15.44
N ARG A 223 -3.21 31.02 -16.00
CA ARG A 223 -4.18 31.67 -16.90
C ARG A 223 -4.37 30.92 -18.22
N GLN A 224 -3.31 30.32 -18.76
CA GLN A 224 -3.35 29.62 -20.05
C GLN A 224 -3.91 28.20 -19.94
N ARG A 225 -3.54 27.47 -18.88
CA ARG A 225 -3.85 26.03 -18.69
C ARG A 225 -5.04 25.79 -17.77
N GLY A 226 -5.50 26.83 -17.08
CA GLY A 226 -6.60 26.77 -16.12
C GLY A 226 -6.15 26.32 -14.73
N GLU A 227 -7.00 26.61 -13.74
CA GLU A 227 -6.71 26.37 -12.32
C GLU A 227 -7.04 24.94 -11.87
N SER A 228 -7.95 24.25 -12.54
CA SER A 228 -8.54 23.00 -12.06
C SER A 228 -7.51 21.90 -11.74
N ARG A 229 -6.51 21.71 -12.61
CA ARG A 229 -5.45 20.71 -12.38
C ARG A 229 -4.61 21.07 -11.15
N LEU A 230 -4.30 22.35 -10.98
CA LEU A 230 -3.52 22.80 -9.85
C LEU A 230 -4.33 22.70 -8.56
N THR A 231 -5.59 23.16 -8.55
CA THR A 231 -6.45 23.05 -7.36
C THR A 231 -6.58 21.60 -6.91
N PHE A 232 -6.80 20.67 -7.84
CA PHE A 232 -6.82 19.24 -7.53
C PHE A 232 -5.50 18.76 -6.93
N ALA A 233 -4.36 19.15 -7.52
CA ALA A 233 -3.05 18.82 -6.99
C ALA A 233 -2.83 19.40 -5.58
N SER A 234 -3.12 20.69 -5.37
CA SER A 234 -3.02 21.36 -4.07
C SER A 234 -3.88 20.67 -3.01
N ASP A 235 -5.12 20.33 -3.34
CA ASP A 235 -6.03 19.62 -2.43
C ASP A 235 -5.50 18.22 -2.10
N SER A 236 -5.01 17.48 -3.10
CA SER A 236 -4.41 16.15 -2.88
C SER A 236 -3.15 16.20 -2.02
N HIS A 237 -2.27 17.18 -2.22
CA HIS A 237 -1.07 17.37 -1.40
C HIS A 237 -1.41 17.79 0.03
N ARG A 238 -2.40 18.68 0.19
CA ARG A 238 -2.90 19.07 1.51
C ARG A 238 -3.45 17.86 2.25
N ASP A 239 -4.22 17.02 1.57
CA ASP A 239 -4.78 15.79 2.12
C ASP A 239 -3.67 14.83 2.56
N ASP A 240 -2.66 14.58 1.73
CA ASP A 240 -1.51 13.73 2.06
C ASP A 240 -0.73 14.27 3.27
N LEU A 241 -0.49 15.58 3.31
CA LEU A 241 0.15 16.25 4.45
C LEU A 241 -0.67 16.06 5.73
N LEU A 242 -1.99 16.24 5.68
CA LEU A 242 -2.85 16.09 6.86
C LEU A 242 -2.87 14.64 7.37
N VAL A 243 -2.89 13.64 6.49
CA VAL A 243 -2.78 12.23 6.89
C VAL A 243 -1.44 11.98 7.58
N PHE A 244 -0.34 12.46 7.00
CA PHE A 244 1.01 12.27 7.56
C PHE A 244 1.15 12.91 8.94
N LEU A 245 0.66 14.14 9.10
CA LEU A 245 0.67 14.83 10.40
C LEU A 245 -0.25 14.14 11.41
N ALA A 246 -1.44 13.70 10.99
CA ALA A 246 -2.40 13.02 11.87
C ALA A 246 -1.84 11.71 12.42
N LEU A 247 -1.16 10.92 11.59
CA LEU A 247 -0.54 9.66 12.00
C LEU A 247 0.66 9.88 12.92
N ASN A 248 1.49 10.91 12.68
CA ASN A 248 2.55 11.28 13.62
C ASN A 248 2.00 11.66 15.00
N VAL A 249 0.90 12.42 15.04
CA VAL A 249 0.22 12.78 16.30
C VAL A 249 -0.35 11.53 16.99
N PHE A 250 -0.97 10.63 16.23
CA PHE A 250 -1.52 9.38 16.76
C PHE A 250 -0.45 8.49 17.38
N GLU A 251 0.68 8.33 16.69
CA GLU A 251 1.79 7.49 17.14
C GLU A 251 2.64 8.14 18.25
N ARG A 252 2.50 9.46 18.46
CA ARG A 252 3.26 10.25 19.46
C ARG A 252 4.77 10.17 19.25
N ARG A 253 5.19 10.14 17.98
CA ARG A 253 6.60 9.99 17.61
C ARG A 253 7.45 11.14 18.13
N LYS A 254 8.59 10.78 18.73
CA LYS A 254 9.60 11.76 19.18
C LYS A 254 10.26 12.49 18.01
N SER A 255 10.41 11.81 16.87
CA SER A 255 11.01 12.30 15.63
C SER A 255 10.15 13.35 14.91
N PHE A 256 8.92 13.62 15.37
CA PHE A 256 7.99 14.54 14.69
C PHE A 256 8.55 15.96 14.50
N GLY A 257 9.49 16.41 15.34
CA GLY A 257 10.17 17.70 15.15
C GLY A 257 11.11 17.75 13.93
N ALA A 258 11.59 16.60 13.46
CA ALA A 258 12.50 16.47 12.32
C ALA A 258 11.75 16.42 10.97
N LEU A 259 10.74 17.28 10.81
CA LEU A 259 9.96 17.34 9.57
C LEU A 259 10.85 17.61 8.34
N PRO A 260 10.68 16.87 7.24
CA PRO A 260 11.37 17.15 5.98
C PRO A 260 11.11 18.57 5.50
N GLU A 261 12.10 19.19 4.85
CA GLU A 261 11.98 20.56 4.33
C GLU A 261 10.81 20.72 3.33
N SER A 262 10.55 19.70 2.50
CA SER A 262 9.38 19.66 1.63
C SER A 262 8.07 19.76 2.44
N ALA A 263 7.93 19.01 3.54
CA ALA A 263 6.75 19.04 4.39
C ALA A 263 6.58 20.40 5.11
N ARG A 264 7.69 21.03 5.55
CA ARG A 264 7.67 22.38 6.15
C ARG A 264 7.15 23.42 5.17
N ARG A 265 7.58 23.34 3.91
CA ARG A 265 7.11 24.22 2.82
C ARG A 265 5.64 23.98 2.51
N ASP A 266 5.20 22.72 2.50
CA ASP A 266 3.80 22.35 2.27
C ASP A 266 2.90 22.85 3.41
N ILE A 267 3.35 22.77 4.67
CA ILE A 267 2.64 23.35 5.83
C ILE A 267 2.45 24.86 5.65
N LYS A 268 3.51 25.57 5.24
CA LYS A 268 3.45 27.01 4.99
C LYS A 268 2.48 27.33 3.84
N ALA A 269 2.54 26.58 2.75
CA ALA A 269 1.73 26.81 1.56
C ALA A 269 0.24 26.49 1.75
N PHE A 270 -0.10 25.37 2.41
CA PHE A 270 -1.47 24.86 2.47
C PHE A 270 -2.22 25.15 3.76
N SER A 271 -1.49 25.42 4.86
CA SER A 271 -2.10 25.66 6.17
C SER A 271 -1.72 27.01 6.78
N GLY A 272 -0.83 27.78 6.15
CA GLY A 272 -0.41 29.09 6.64
C GLY A 272 0.51 29.05 7.88
N GLY A 273 0.80 27.86 8.42
CA GLY A 273 1.66 27.68 9.58
C GLY A 273 1.48 26.34 10.27
N TYR A 274 2.47 25.99 11.10
CA TYR A 274 2.54 24.71 11.79
C TYR A 274 1.36 24.46 12.74
N GLN A 275 0.99 25.47 13.54
CA GLN A 275 -0.12 25.34 14.50
C GLN A 275 -1.45 25.04 13.82
N SER A 276 -1.76 25.73 12.70
CA SER A 276 -2.98 25.45 11.94
C SER A 276 -2.98 24.05 11.33
N ALA A 277 -1.84 23.61 10.78
CA ALA A 277 -1.70 22.27 10.24
C ALA A 277 -1.92 21.20 11.32
N GLN A 278 -1.35 21.40 12.52
CA GLN A 278 -1.51 20.51 13.65
C GLN A 278 -2.96 20.42 14.14
N THR A 279 -3.66 21.55 14.26
CA THR A 279 -5.09 21.57 14.61
C THR A 279 -5.93 20.77 13.61
N LYS A 280 -5.74 21.01 12.30
CA LYS A 280 -6.47 20.29 11.24
C LYS A 280 -6.16 18.79 11.25
N ALA A 281 -4.90 18.42 11.47
CA ALA A 281 -4.49 17.02 11.57
C ALA A 281 -5.11 16.31 12.78
N GLN A 282 -5.18 17.00 13.93
CA GLN A 282 -5.88 16.50 15.11
C GLN A 282 -7.38 16.34 14.87
N GLU A 283 -8.03 17.34 14.28
CA GLU A 283 -9.45 17.26 13.92
C GLU A 283 -9.73 16.08 12.99
N LEU A 284 -8.88 15.88 11.97
CA LEU A 284 -8.95 14.73 11.06
C LEU A 284 -8.80 13.42 11.84
N LEU A 285 -7.79 13.30 12.70
CA LEU A 285 -7.58 12.12 13.54
C LEU A 285 -8.80 11.82 14.42
N PHE A 286 -9.31 12.81 15.16
CA PHE A 286 -10.48 12.61 16.01
C PHE A 286 -11.75 12.27 15.21
N SER A 287 -11.87 12.75 13.97
CA SER A 287 -13.00 12.44 13.10
C SER A 287 -13.08 10.95 12.73
N THR A 288 -11.95 10.22 12.76
CA THR A 288 -11.92 8.76 12.50
C THR A 288 -12.75 7.94 13.49
N GLY A 289 -12.99 8.47 14.70
CA GLY A 289 -13.84 7.82 15.71
C GLY A 289 -15.34 8.00 15.47
N LYS A 290 -15.74 8.84 14.50
CA LYS A 290 -17.14 9.17 14.21
C LYS A 290 -17.67 8.30 13.07
N ALA A 291 -18.49 7.30 13.39
CA ALA A 291 -19.01 6.33 12.42
C ALA A 291 -19.68 6.98 11.19
N ARG A 292 -20.48 8.04 11.38
CA ARG A 292 -21.11 8.78 10.26
C ARG A 292 -20.09 9.41 9.30
N VAL A 293 -18.95 9.87 9.80
CA VAL A 293 -17.89 10.45 8.96
C VAL A 293 -17.21 9.37 8.13
N ILE A 294 -16.95 8.21 8.74
CA ILE A 294 -16.38 7.04 8.05
C ILE A 294 -17.35 6.52 6.98
N GLU A 295 -18.64 6.45 7.28
CA GLU A 295 -19.67 6.02 6.34
C GLU A 295 -19.78 6.96 5.13
N GLU A 296 -19.84 8.28 5.36
CA GLU A 296 -19.92 9.25 4.27
C GLU A 296 -18.65 9.22 3.41
N ALA A 297 -17.47 9.13 4.03
CA ALA A 297 -16.23 8.98 3.31
C ALA A 297 -16.19 7.68 2.47
N ALA A 298 -16.77 6.59 2.98
CA ALA A 298 -16.88 5.34 2.24
C ALA A 298 -17.81 5.44 1.03
N ARG A 299 -18.93 6.15 1.15
CA ARG A 299 -19.83 6.45 0.01
C ARG A 299 -19.12 7.29 -1.06
N ILE A 300 -18.35 8.29 -0.65
CA ILE A 300 -17.54 9.11 -1.56
C ILE A 300 -16.48 8.25 -2.25
N ALA A 301 -15.80 7.36 -1.52
CA ALA A 301 -14.79 6.46 -2.09
C ALA A 301 -15.42 5.54 -3.15
N ALA A 302 -16.52 4.87 -2.83
CA ALA A 302 -17.20 3.96 -3.74
C ALA A 302 -17.74 4.66 -4.99
N SER A 303 -18.30 5.88 -4.86
CA SER A 303 -18.77 6.66 -6.03
C SER A 303 -17.64 7.09 -6.97
N ARG A 304 -16.38 7.06 -6.51
CA ARG A 304 -15.17 7.29 -7.30
C ARG A 304 -14.54 6.00 -7.82
N GLY A 305 -15.18 4.84 -7.62
CA GLY A 305 -14.65 3.54 -8.02
C GLY A 305 -13.54 3.01 -7.10
N LEU A 306 -13.39 3.55 -5.89
CA LEU A 306 -12.38 3.10 -4.92
C LEU A 306 -12.93 1.96 -4.05
N GLY A 307 -13.25 0.85 -4.72
CA GLY A 307 -13.79 -0.36 -4.11
C GLY A 307 -15.31 -0.45 -4.05
N PHE A 308 -15.78 -1.44 -3.31
CA PHE A 308 -17.17 -1.84 -3.21
C PHE A 308 -17.77 -1.54 -1.84
N LEU A 309 -18.87 -0.79 -1.85
CA LEU A 309 -19.65 -0.49 -0.66
C LEU A 309 -20.79 -1.52 -0.51
N ASP A 310 -20.75 -2.27 0.57
CA ASP A 310 -21.78 -3.23 0.98
C ASP A 310 -22.73 -2.55 1.97
N GLY A 311 -23.77 -1.93 1.42
CA GLY A 311 -24.78 -1.18 2.18
C GLY A 311 -24.17 -0.09 3.06
N ASP A 312 -24.58 -0.05 4.33
CA ASP A 312 -24.00 0.80 5.38
C ASP A 312 -23.03 0.02 6.30
N HIS A 313 -22.69 -1.22 5.92
CA HIS A 313 -21.95 -2.15 6.76
C HIS A 313 -20.44 -2.06 6.53
N SER A 314 -19.99 -2.12 5.27
CA SER A 314 -18.56 -2.16 4.97
C SER A 314 -18.15 -1.61 3.62
N LEU A 315 -16.94 -1.05 3.56
CA LEU A 315 -16.22 -0.76 2.32
C LEU A 315 -15.12 -1.79 2.12
N GLN A 316 -15.05 -2.40 0.94
CA GLN A 316 -14.08 -3.43 0.59
C GLN A 316 -13.30 -3.01 -0.66
N PHE A 317 -11.97 -3.09 -0.62
CA PHE A 317 -11.12 -2.66 -1.74
C PHE A 317 -9.79 -3.40 -1.73
N HIS A 318 -9.15 -3.48 -2.89
CA HIS A 318 -7.78 -3.96 -2.99
C HIS A 318 -6.81 -2.97 -2.35
N SER A 319 -5.78 -3.47 -1.66
CA SER A 319 -4.82 -2.66 -0.89
C SER A 319 -4.16 -1.53 -1.70
N SER A 320 -3.96 -1.73 -3.01
CA SER A 320 -3.42 -0.70 -3.93
C SER A 320 -4.24 0.60 -3.97
N LEU A 321 -5.52 0.56 -3.57
CA LEU A 321 -6.41 1.71 -3.55
C LEU A 321 -6.33 2.51 -2.24
N ALA A 322 -5.63 2.00 -1.22
CA ALA A 322 -5.61 2.58 0.12
C ALA A 322 -5.20 4.06 0.12
N GLN A 323 -4.18 4.43 -0.66
CA GLN A 323 -3.69 5.82 -0.71
C GLN A 323 -4.63 6.77 -1.48
N GLU A 324 -5.48 6.25 -2.36
CA GLU A 324 -6.44 7.06 -3.13
C GLU A 324 -7.69 7.40 -2.33
N LEU A 325 -7.93 6.69 -1.22
CA LEU A 325 -9.10 6.91 -0.36
C LEU A 325 -9.16 8.35 0.20
N PRO A 326 -10.35 8.79 0.65
CA PRO A 326 -10.49 10.01 1.43
C PRO A 326 -9.57 10.03 2.66
N PRO A 327 -9.06 11.21 3.06
CA PRO A 327 -8.06 11.34 4.14
C PRO A 327 -8.45 10.65 5.45
N VAL A 328 -9.72 10.75 5.84
CA VAL A 328 -10.20 10.14 7.10
C VAL A 328 -10.11 8.62 7.07
N LEU A 329 -10.36 7.97 5.93
CA LEU A 329 -10.22 6.52 5.79
C LEU A 329 -8.75 6.10 5.80
N ARG A 330 -7.86 6.92 5.22
CA ARG A 330 -6.40 6.69 5.25
C ARG A 330 -5.84 6.78 6.66
N VAL A 331 -6.26 7.78 7.44
CA VAL A 331 -5.90 7.86 8.87
C VAL A 331 -6.48 6.68 9.63
N TYR A 332 -7.73 6.29 9.37
CA TYR A 332 -8.36 5.12 10.01
C TYR A 332 -7.58 3.82 9.72
N LEU A 333 -7.12 3.63 8.48
CA LEU A 333 -6.22 2.52 8.11
C LEU A 333 -4.86 2.61 8.80
N GLY A 334 -4.24 3.79 8.85
CA GLY A 334 -2.98 3.98 9.55
C GLY A 334 -3.07 3.67 11.05
N CYS A 335 -4.20 4.00 11.69
CA CYS A 335 -4.49 3.58 13.06
C CYS A 335 -4.55 2.04 13.20
N ALA A 336 -5.09 1.33 12.21
CA ALA A 336 -5.08 -0.13 12.19
C ALA A 336 -3.67 -0.69 11.96
N ALA A 337 -2.89 -0.03 11.10
CA ALA A 337 -1.51 -0.42 10.79
C ALA A 337 -0.60 -0.35 12.02
N ARG A 338 -0.91 0.55 12.98
CA ARG A 338 -0.19 0.60 14.26
C ARG A 338 -0.25 -0.71 15.06
N LEU A 339 -1.38 -1.43 14.97
CA LEU A 339 -1.61 -2.69 15.68
C LEU A 339 -1.06 -3.88 14.90
N TYR A 340 -1.32 -3.94 13.60
CA TYR A 340 -1.01 -5.11 12.77
C TYR A 340 0.36 -5.04 12.08
N GLY A 341 0.79 -3.86 11.65
CA GLY A 341 1.81 -3.69 10.62
C GLY A 341 1.18 -3.10 9.35
N ASP A 342 1.94 -3.02 8.26
CA ASP A 342 1.42 -2.41 7.02
C ASP A 342 0.20 -3.17 6.51
N VAL A 343 -0.87 -2.43 6.20
CA VAL A 343 -2.08 -2.99 5.61
C VAL A 343 -1.94 -3.12 4.09
N GLU A 344 -0.91 -2.49 3.49
CA GLU A 344 -0.62 -2.61 2.05
C GLU A 344 -0.17 -4.01 1.64
N THR A 345 0.25 -4.88 2.57
CA THR A 345 0.59 -6.28 2.26
C THR A 345 -0.62 -7.18 2.09
N ALA A 346 -1.84 -6.65 2.29
CA ALA A 346 -3.09 -7.37 2.07
C ALA A 346 -3.43 -7.44 0.58
N ASP A 347 -4.25 -8.41 0.18
CA ASP A 347 -4.94 -8.33 -1.10
C ASP A 347 -6.19 -7.46 -0.94
N VAL A 348 -7.12 -7.84 -0.05
CA VAL A 348 -8.37 -7.10 0.17
C VAL A 348 -8.43 -6.57 1.59
N ILE A 349 -8.81 -5.31 1.72
CA ILE A 349 -9.08 -4.63 2.98
C ILE A 349 -10.58 -4.37 3.09
N LYS A 350 -11.16 -4.72 4.24
CA LYS A 350 -12.57 -4.50 4.59
C LYS A 350 -12.67 -3.58 5.79
N LEU A 351 -13.17 -2.36 5.57
CA LEU A 351 -13.50 -1.38 6.61
C LEU A 351 -14.91 -1.63 7.13
N HIS A 352 -15.06 -1.91 8.43
CA HIS A 352 -16.38 -2.05 9.05
C HIS A 352 -16.85 -0.68 9.56
N LEU A 353 -17.83 -0.09 8.89
CA LEU A 353 -18.18 1.34 9.03
C LEU A 353 -18.77 1.68 10.41
N GLN A 354 -19.44 0.72 11.04
CA GLN A 354 -20.16 0.93 12.31
C GLN A 354 -19.43 0.38 13.54
N SER A 355 -18.57 -0.63 13.37
CA SER A 355 -18.05 -1.41 14.50
C SER A 355 -16.61 -1.09 14.93
N GLY A 356 -15.93 -0.16 14.25
CA GLY A 356 -14.56 0.23 14.59
C GLY A 356 -13.54 -0.89 14.31
N LYS A 357 -13.78 -1.67 13.25
CA LYS A 357 -12.96 -2.83 12.88
C LYS A 357 -12.43 -2.68 11.46
N VAL A 358 -11.28 -3.31 11.23
CA VAL A 358 -10.69 -3.52 9.91
C VAL A 358 -10.46 -5.01 9.75
N SER A 359 -10.78 -5.56 8.59
CA SER A 359 -10.37 -6.92 8.23
C SER A 359 -9.42 -6.86 7.05
N ILE A 360 -8.36 -7.65 7.15
CA ILE A 360 -7.36 -7.87 6.11
C ILE A 360 -7.56 -9.29 5.60
N LEU A 361 -7.57 -9.48 4.29
CA LEU A 361 -7.77 -10.76 3.65
C LEU A 361 -6.62 -11.02 2.69
N LEU A 362 -6.00 -12.18 2.83
CA LEU A 362 -4.95 -12.68 1.95
C LEU A 362 -5.44 -13.92 1.21
N TYR A 363 -5.14 -13.97 -0.08
CA TYR A 363 -5.51 -15.04 -0.97
C TYR A 363 -4.27 -15.69 -1.59
N ASP A 364 -4.47 -16.84 -2.22
CA ASP A 364 -3.39 -17.67 -2.78
C ASP A 364 -2.72 -17.11 -4.04
N ASP A 365 -3.52 -16.66 -5.00
CA ASP A 365 -3.06 -16.04 -6.23
C ASP A 365 -4.09 -15.01 -6.68
N PHE A 366 -4.15 -13.89 -5.93
CA PHE A 366 -5.15 -12.86 -6.14
C PHE A 366 -5.08 -12.24 -7.54
N GLU A 367 -3.88 -12.10 -8.10
CA GLU A 367 -3.69 -11.53 -9.43
C GLU A 367 -4.09 -12.53 -10.53
N GLY A 368 -3.53 -13.74 -10.51
CA GLY A 368 -3.62 -14.71 -11.60
C GLY A 368 -4.89 -15.57 -11.64
N LYS A 369 -5.64 -15.67 -10.54
CA LYS A 369 -6.88 -16.46 -10.49
C LYS A 369 -8.13 -15.59 -10.52
N PRO A 370 -9.19 -15.98 -11.25
CA PRO A 370 -10.45 -15.24 -11.24
C PRO A 370 -11.25 -15.41 -9.95
N LEU A 371 -11.03 -16.52 -9.25
CA LEU A 371 -11.66 -16.89 -7.97
C LEU A 371 -10.57 -17.35 -6.99
N PRO A 372 -9.74 -16.43 -6.49
CA PRO A 372 -8.66 -16.78 -5.59
C PRO A 372 -9.23 -17.27 -4.24
N ARG A 373 -8.49 -18.17 -3.58
CA ARG A 373 -8.91 -18.83 -2.33
C ARG A 373 -8.39 -18.06 -1.14
N LEU A 374 -9.27 -17.81 -0.17
CA LEU A 374 -8.89 -17.14 1.07
C LEU A 374 -7.93 -18.06 1.84
N ILE A 375 -6.74 -17.56 2.15
CA ILE A 375 -5.74 -18.24 2.97
C ILE A 375 -5.85 -17.76 4.41
N GLU A 376 -5.90 -16.45 4.58
CA GLU A 376 -5.85 -15.82 5.90
C GLU A 376 -6.79 -14.63 5.95
N ARG A 377 -7.51 -14.52 7.07
CA ARG A 377 -8.22 -13.30 7.45
C ARG A 377 -7.71 -12.83 8.78
N VAL A 378 -7.31 -11.56 8.85
CA VAL A 378 -6.96 -10.89 10.10
C VAL A 378 -8.01 -9.86 10.44
N LYS A 379 -8.50 -9.87 11.68
CA LYS A 379 -9.52 -8.93 12.16
C LYS A 379 -8.93 -8.05 13.25
N ILE A 380 -8.84 -6.76 12.96
CA ILE A 380 -8.28 -5.73 13.83
C ILE A 380 -9.45 -4.98 14.46
N ASN A 381 -9.52 -5.01 15.79
CA ASN A 381 -10.47 -4.23 16.56
C ASN A 381 -9.76 -3.00 17.14
N LEU A 382 -10.01 -1.84 16.55
CA LEU A 382 -9.34 -0.59 16.95
C LEU A 382 -9.71 -0.15 18.37
N ARG A 383 -10.96 -0.39 18.80
CA ARG A 383 -11.43 0.01 20.14
C ARG A 383 -10.84 -0.86 21.24
N ARG A 384 -10.77 -2.17 21.01
CA ARG A 384 -10.21 -3.13 21.98
C ARG A 384 -8.71 -3.32 21.83
N GLN A 385 -8.10 -2.77 20.80
CA GLN A 385 -6.70 -2.97 20.42
C GLN A 385 -6.34 -4.47 20.33
N GLN A 386 -7.25 -5.26 19.76
CA GLN A 386 -7.14 -6.71 19.65
C GLN A 386 -7.07 -7.13 18.18
N ILE A 387 -6.31 -8.18 17.91
CA ILE A 387 -6.13 -8.76 16.59
C ILE A 387 -6.47 -10.25 16.68
N ASP A 388 -7.38 -10.69 15.82
CA ASP A 388 -7.77 -12.09 15.70
C ASP A 388 -7.34 -12.61 14.32
N PHE A 389 -6.64 -13.74 14.30
CA PHE A 389 -6.16 -14.40 13.08
C PHE A 389 -7.05 -15.61 12.76
N PHE A 390 -7.38 -15.79 11.49
CA PHE A 390 -8.20 -16.90 10.99
C PHE A 390 -7.52 -17.49 9.76
N GLU A 391 -7.01 -18.71 9.87
CA GLU A 391 -6.47 -19.50 8.77
C GLU A 391 -7.58 -20.30 8.09
N TYR A 392 -7.54 -20.40 6.77
CA TYR A 392 -8.51 -21.08 5.92
C TYR A 392 -7.83 -22.19 5.10
N GLY A 393 -8.58 -23.23 4.74
CA GLY A 393 -8.06 -24.37 3.95
C GLY A 393 -7.30 -25.42 4.77
N THR A 394 -7.04 -25.18 6.05
CA THR A 394 -6.51 -26.17 7.00
C THR A 394 -7.34 -26.19 8.28
N GLY A 395 -7.88 -27.35 8.67
CA GLY A 395 -8.66 -27.50 9.91
C GLY A 395 -10.17 -27.31 9.75
N ASN A 396 -10.81 -26.59 10.68
CA ASN A 396 -12.27 -26.47 10.82
C ASN A 396 -12.91 -25.34 9.99
N ASN A 397 -12.12 -24.50 9.31
CA ASN A 397 -12.64 -23.42 8.48
C ASN A 397 -12.75 -23.88 7.02
N ASP A 398 -13.96 -23.83 6.48
CA ASP A 398 -14.23 -24.25 5.10
C ASP A 398 -13.50 -23.38 4.09
N GLU A 399 -13.15 -23.99 2.95
CA GLU A 399 -12.55 -23.30 1.82
C GLU A 399 -13.49 -22.23 1.26
N GLN A 400 -12.97 -21.01 1.12
CA GLN A 400 -13.75 -19.85 0.72
C GLN A 400 -13.11 -19.18 -0.50
N LEU A 401 -13.89 -19.04 -1.58
CA LEU A 401 -13.49 -18.35 -2.80
C LEU A 401 -13.85 -16.85 -2.71
N LEU A 402 -13.06 -16.02 -3.38
CA LEU A 402 -13.44 -14.64 -3.65
C LEU A 402 -14.25 -14.57 -4.95
N TYR A 403 -15.50 -14.12 -4.84
CA TYR A 403 -16.35 -13.86 -5.98
C TYR A 403 -16.35 -12.38 -6.36
N LEU A 404 -16.63 -12.10 -7.64
CA LEU A 404 -16.82 -10.75 -8.16
C LEU A 404 -15.62 -9.84 -7.89
N LYS A 405 -14.41 -10.38 -8.11
CA LYS A 405 -13.14 -9.73 -7.78
C LYS A 405 -12.99 -8.36 -8.44
N SER A 406 -13.59 -8.16 -9.62
CA SER A 406 -13.60 -6.86 -10.33
C SER A 406 -14.15 -5.70 -9.50
N ARG A 407 -14.98 -5.97 -8.48
CA ARG A 407 -15.53 -4.96 -7.57
C ARG A 407 -14.50 -4.31 -6.64
N PHE A 408 -13.36 -4.98 -6.41
CA PHE A 408 -12.36 -4.55 -5.43
C PHE A 408 -11.13 -3.90 -6.09
N ILE A 409 -10.94 -4.11 -7.40
CA ILE A 409 -9.79 -3.63 -8.18
C ILE A 409 -10.18 -2.48 -9.10
N LYS A 410 -9.19 -1.68 -9.54
CA LYS A 410 -9.41 -0.56 -10.48
C LYS A 410 -8.98 -0.91 -11.90
N VAL A 411 -9.44 -0.09 -12.85
CA VAL A 411 -8.94 -0.09 -14.23
C VAL A 411 -7.41 0.02 -14.22
N GLY A 412 -6.74 -0.80 -15.03
CA GLY A 412 -5.28 -0.89 -15.09
C GLY A 412 -4.66 -1.91 -14.12
N PHE A 413 -5.46 -2.55 -13.25
CA PHE A 413 -5.02 -3.75 -12.53
C PHE A 413 -4.76 -4.90 -13.52
N PRO A 414 -3.76 -5.77 -13.31
CA PRO A 414 -3.51 -6.91 -14.19
C PRO A 414 -4.77 -7.78 -14.39
N PHE A 415 -5.05 -8.17 -15.63
CA PHE A 415 -6.23 -8.93 -16.03
C PHE A 415 -7.58 -8.28 -15.68
N TYR A 416 -7.63 -6.96 -15.52
CA TYR A 416 -8.87 -6.26 -15.11
C TYR A 416 -10.03 -6.49 -16.09
N GLU A 417 -9.80 -6.36 -17.40
CA GLU A 417 -10.86 -6.50 -18.41
C GLU A 417 -11.37 -7.94 -18.47
N GLU A 418 -10.47 -8.91 -18.40
CA GLU A 418 -10.78 -10.34 -18.34
C GLU A 418 -11.57 -10.69 -17.08
N GLN A 419 -11.21 -10.11 -15.92
CA GLN A 419 -11.97 -10.31 -14.68
C GLN A 419 -13.38 -9.74 -14.76
N VAL A 420 -13.55 -8.54 -15.34
CA VAL A 420 -14.87 -7.93 -15.51
C VAL A 420 -15.76 -8.81 -16.39
N GLU A 421 -15.21 -9.34 -17.48
CA GLU A 421 -15.95 -10.25 -18.37
C GLU A 421 -16.27 -11.59 -17.69
N PHE A 422 -15.33 -12.16 -16.94
CA PHE A 422 -15.53 -13.36 -16.14
C PHE A 422 -16.66 -13.17 -15.12
N ASP A 423 -16.64 -12.08 -14.35
CA ASP A 423 -17.65 -11.80 -13.33
C ASP A 423 -19.04 -11.58 -13.96
N ARG A 424 -19.09 -10.92 -15.12
CA ARG A 424 -20.32 -10.70 -15.90
C ARG A 424 -20.90 -12.03 -16.38
N THR A 425 -20.08 -12.88 -16.98
CA THR A 425 -20.53 -14.20 -17.48
C THR A 425 -20.93 -15.13 -16.35
N LEU A 426 -20.20 -15.12 -15.24
CA LEU A 426 -20.54 -15.89 -14.05
C LEU A 426 -21.87 -15.46 -13.44
N THR A 427 -22.11 -14.15 -13.34
CA THR A 427 -23.39 -13.61 -12.84
C THR A 427 -24.55 -13.93 -13.79
N ALA A 428 -24.30 -13.90 -15.11
CA ALA A 428 -25.31 -14.19 -16.13
C ALA A 428 -25.81 -15.65 -16.12
N LEU A 429 -25.12 -16.58 -15.45
CA LEU A 429 -25.62 -17.93 -15.24
C LEU A 429 -26.90 -17.94 -14.40
N GLY A 430 -27.09 -16.97 -13.49
CA GLY A 430 -28.27 -16.88 -12.63
C GLY A 430 -28.39 -17.99 -11.57
N GLU A 431 -27.36 -18.82 -11.41
CA GLU A 431 -27.35 -20.01 -10.52
C GLU A 431 -26.88 -19.70 -9.08
N PHE A 432 -26.38 -18.49 -8.81
CA PHE A 432 -25.67 -18.16 -7.57
C PHE A 432 -26.17 -16.87 -6.92
N SER A 433 -26.18 -16.85 -5.58
CA SER A 433 -26.26 -15.61 -4.80
C SER A 433 -24.87 -15.28 -4.26
N PHE A 434 -24.36 -14.10 -4.63
CA PHE A 434 -23.05 -13.60 -4.18
C PHE A 434 -23.16 -12.61 -3.01
N GLU A 435 -24.25 -12.66 -2.25
CA GLU A 435 -24.41 -11.87 -1.02
C GLU A 435 -23.45 -12.37 0.07
N GLY A 436 -22.95 -11.46 0.91
CA GLY A 436 -22.01 -11.80 1.98
C GLY A 436 -20.71 -12.40 1.44
N PHE A 437 -20.48 -13.69 1.73
CA PHE A 437 -19.31 -14.44 1.24
C PHE A 437 -19.61 -15.31 0.01
N GLY A 438 -20.85 -15.28 -0.51
CA GLY A 438 -21.29 -16.14 -1.60
C GLY A 438 -21.45 -17.62 -1.19
N PRO A 439 -21.64 -18.51 -2.17
CA PRO A 439 -21.79 -19.93 -1.91
C PRO A 439 -20.48 -20.55 -1.39
N SER A 440 -20.59 -21.64 -0.61
CA SER A 440 -19.43 -22.47 -0.27
C SER A 440 -18.78 -23.02 -1.55
N HIS A 441 -17.51 -23.39 -1.47
CA HIS A 441 -16.80 -23.96 -2.62
C HIS A 441 -17.54 -25.19 -3.20
N GLU A 442 -18.06 -26.08 -2.34
CA GLU A 442 -18.83 -27.24 -2.78
C GLU A 442 -20.13 -26.86 -3.51
N ALA A 443 -20.91 -25.94 -2.93
CA ALA A 443 -22.17 -25.49 -3.54
C ALA A 443 -21.92 -24.77 -4.88
N PHE A 444 -20.82 -24.02 -4.97
CA PHE A 444 -20.39 -23.34 -6.18
C PHE A 444 -20.03 -24.32 -7.29
N MET A 445 -19.18 -25.30 -7.00
CA MET A 445 -18.77 -26.32 -7.96
C MET A 445 -19.96 -27.17 -8.44
N ALA A 446 -20.88 -27.51 -7.53
CA ALA A 446 -22.13 -28.19 -7.90
C ALA A 446 -22.99 -27.33 -8.84
N GLY A 447 -23.06 -26.01 -8.65
CA GLY A 447 -23.77 -25.10 -9.54
C GLY A 447 -23.15 -25.00 -10.93
N LEU A 448 -21.83 -24.92 -11.03
CA LEU A 448 -21.14 -24.94 -12.34
C LEU A 448 -21.40 -26.24 -13.10
N ALA A 449 -21.37 -27.38 -12.39
CA ALA A 449 -21.68 -28.68 -12.98
C ALA A 449 -23.12 -28.75 -13.50
N ARG A 450 -24.10 -28.22 -12.76
CA ARG A 450 -25.50 -28.12 -13.23
C ARG A 450 -25.64 -27.24 -14.46
N ALA A 451 -24.92 -26.12 -14.51
CA ALA A 451 -24.89 -25.22 -15.66
C ALA A 451 -24.08 -25.79 -16.86
N GLY A 452 -23.38 -26.92 -16.68
CA GLY A 452 -22.60 -27.56 -17.73
C GLY A 452 -21.39 -26.73 -18.18
N VAL A 453 -20.80 -25.95 -17.25
CA VAL A 453 -19.65 -25.08 -17.52
C VAL A 453 -18.47 -25.43 -16.61
N ILE A 454 -17.27 -25.10 -17.07
CA ILE A 454 -16.01 -25.20 -16.34
C ILE A 454 -15.27 -23.87 -16.39
N ILE A 455 -14.44 -23.61 -15.39
CA ILE A 455 -13.56 -22.45 -15.33
C ILE A 455 -12.24 -22.81 -16.02
N ASN A 456 -11.82 -22.00 -16.98
CA ASN A 456 -10.51 -22.10 -17.63
C ASN A 456 -9.85 -20.71 -17.64
N GLY A 457 -8.94 -20.46 -16.69
CA GLY A 457 -8.44 -19.12 -16.42
C GLY A 457 -9.62 -18.16 -16.19
N PHE A 458 -9.57 -16.97 -16.79
CA PHE A 458 -10.63 -15.95 -16.71
C PHE A 458 -11.81 -16.19 -17.68
N GLN A 459 -12.06 -17.43 -18.08
CA GLN A 459 -13.17 -17.76 -19.00
C GLN A 459 -14.02 -18.91 -18.46
N LEU A 460 -15.31 -18.85 -18.75
CA LEU A 460 -16.25 -19.97 -18.57
C LEU A 460 -16.42 -20.69 -19.90
N SER A 461 -16.05 -21.98 -19.92
CA SER A 461 -16.16 -22.84 -21.10
C SER A 461 -17.26 -23.87 -20.88
N ARG A 462 -17.97 -24.27 -21.95
CA ARG A 462 -18.91 -25.41 -21.83
C ARG A 462 -18.13 -26.70 -21.61
N LEU A 463 -18.66 -27.56 -20.76
CA LEU A 463 -18.19 -28.92 -20.60
C LEU A 463 -18.45 -29.67 -21.91
N THR A 464 -17.45 -29.77 -22.79
CA THR A 464 -17.53 -30.65 -23.96
C THR A 464 -17.59 -32.07 -23.44
N ARG A 465 -18.78 -32.70 -23.56
CA ARG A 465 -18.88 -34.15 -23.50
C ARG A 465 -18.05 -34.69 -24.67
N SER A 466 -16.83 -35.14 -24.41
CA SER A 466 -16.19 -36.08 -25.30
C SER A 466 -17.15 -37.25 -25.45
N HIS A 467 -17.73 -37.41 -26.64
CA HIS A 467 -18.36 -38.67 -27.01
C HIS A 467 -17.30 -39.77 -26.79
N PRO A 468 -17.63 -40.91 -26.16
CA PRO A 468 -16.80 -42.09 -26.24
C PRO A 468 -16.89 -42.60 -27.69
N GLY A 469 -16.10 -41.98 -28.56
CA GLY A 469 -15.95 -42.35 -29.95
C GLY A 469 -14.94 -43.47 -30.07
N GLU A 470 -15.47 -44.64 -30.39
CA GLU A 470 -14.83 -45.72 -31.13
C GLU A 470 -13.64 -46.44 -30.47
N HIS A 471 -13.97 -47.65 -30.01
CA HIS A 471 -13.06 -48.77 -29.88
C HIS A 471 -12.05 -48.84 -31.03
N GLU A 472 -10.80 -48.46 -30.79
CA GLU A 472 -9.67 -49.12 -31.44
C GLU A 472 -9.65 -50.57 -30.95
N ARG A 473 -10.12 -51.49 -31.81
CA ARG A 473 -9.82 -52.92 -31.67
C ARG A 473 -8.34 -53.12 -32.03
N PRO A 474 -7.58 -53.90 -31.25
CA PRO A 474 -6.20 -54.22 -31.60
C PRO A 474 -6.19 -55.30 -32.69
N VAL A 475 -5.48 -55.05 -33.79
CA VAL A 475 -4.79 -56.06 -34.60
C VAL A 475 -3.44 -55.51 -35.00
#